data_AF-A0A533Z2I2-F1
#
_entry.id   AF-A0A533Z2I2-F1
#
_cell.length_a   1.000
_cell.length_b   1.000
_cell.length_c   1.000
_cell.angle_alpha   90.00
_cell.angle_beta   90.00
_cell.angle_gamma   90.00
#
_symmetry.space_group_name_H-M   'P 1'
#
loop_
_entity.id
_entity.type
_entity.pdbx_description
1 polymer ?
#
loop_
_entity_poly.entity_id
_entity_poly.type
_entity_poly.pdbx_seq_one_letter_code
_entity_poly.pdbx_strand_id
1 'polypeptide(L)'
;PSTADLTGRELEMLGALGFDIKHPAAVRALRFLRKNQEADGSWYGRWGVNYIYGTWSVLAGLKAIGEDMQAEYVRLAVAWLVSKQNPDGGWGESCLSYAEADAHGVGESTPSQTAWAVIALLCAGEVDSLSVLRGVHYLLRQQHAQGAWPERAHTGTGFPRVFYLRYHGYSQYFPLWALSMYRSLKARGRTRADELREQNRQHGRFRFEA
;
A
#
# COMPACT_ATOMS: atom_id res chain seq x y z
N PRO A 1 16.10 11.90 6.84
CA PRO A 1 15.28 12.75 5.95
C PRO A 1 13.85 12.19 5.87
N SER A 2 12.85 13.03 5.57
CA SER A 2 11.45 12.59 5.39
C SER A 2 11.31 11.70 4.15
N THR A 3 10.40 10.73 4.22
CA THR A 3 10.19 9.72 3.17
C THR A 3 8.70 9.49 2.93
N ALA A 4 8.34 9.17 1.69
CA ALA A 4 6.94 9.05 1.28
C ALA A 4 6.21 7.89 1.98
N ASP A 5 6.87 6.73 2.08
CA ASP A 5 6.35 5.56 2.77
C ASP A 5 5.97 5.86 4.23
N LEU A 6 6.89 6.39 5.04
CA LEU A 6 6.62 6.76 6.42
C LEU A 6 5.56 7.87 6.53
N THR A 7 5.60 8.87 5.65
CA THR A 7 4.57 9.93 5.64
C THR A 7 3.17 9.35 5.39
N GLY A 8 3.04 8.37 4.49
CA GLY A 8 1.81 7.61 4.27
C GLY A 8 1.38 6.83 5.51
N ARG A 9 2.30 6.15 6.20
CA ARG A 9 2.01 5.42 7.45
C ARG A 9 1.52 6.37 8.56
N GLU A 10 2.12 7.55 8.69
CA GLU A 10 1.69 8.56 9.67
C GLU A 10 0.30 9.13 9.36
N LEU A 11 -0.03 9.35 8.07
CA LEU A 11 -1.39 9.71 7.66
C LEU A 11 -2.40 8.60 8.01
N GLU A 12 -2.02 7.33 7.85
CA GLU A 12 -2.88 6.22 8.25
C GLU A 12 -3.13 6.20 9.76
N MET A 13 -2.09 6.42 10.56
CA MET A 13 -2.22 6.54 12.01
C MET A 13 -3.13 7.71 12.41
N LEU A 14 -2.91 8.91 11.85
CA LEU A 14 -3.76 10.08 12.13
C LEU A 14 -5.22 9.81 11.77
N GLY A 15 -5.47 9.22 10.61
CA GLY A 15 -6.81 8.82 10.19
C GLY A 15 -7.44 7.79 11.14
N ALA A 16 -6.66 6.81 11.60
CA ALA A 16 -7.09 5.81 12.60
C ALA A 16 -7.48 6.46 13.94
N LEU A 17 -6.78 7.52 14.35
CA LEU A 17 -7.07 8.29 15.56
C LEU A 17 -8.27 9.25 15.39
N GLY A 18 -8.86 9.36 14.21
CA GLY A 18 -10.03 10.20 13.96
C GLY A 18 -9.70 11.65 13.57
N PHE A 19 -8.44 11.94 13.26
CA PHE A 19 -8.07 13.17 12.56
C PHE A 19 -8.47 13.07 11.08
N ASP A 20 -8.57 14.22 10.44
CA ASP A 20 -8.92 14.34 9.03
C ASP A 20 -7.91 15.21 8.26
N ILE A 21 -8.17 15.37 6.97
CA ILE A 21 -7.38 16.15 6.01
C ILE A 21 -7.08 17.59 6.47
N LYS A 22 -7.88 18.17 7.37
CA LYS A 22 -7.73 19.55 7.85
C LYS A 22 -6.69 19.68 8.95
N HIS A 23 -6.27 18.57 9.57
CA HIS A 23 -5.26 18.61 10.62
C HIS A 23 -3.94 19.23 10.09
N PRO A 24 -3.28 20.17 10.80
CA PRO A 24 -2.10 20.87 10.27
C PRO A 24 -0.96 19.95 9.82
N ALA A 25 -0.77 18.82 10.51
CA ALA A 25 0.22 17.82 10.09
C ALA A 25 -0.20 17.10 8.80
N ALA A 26 -1.49 16.79 8.63
CA ALA A 26 -2.02 16.17 7.42
C ALA A 26 -1.86 17.08 6.20
N VAL A 27 -2.18 18.37 6.34
CA VAL A 27 -2.00 19.38 5.27
C VAL A 27 -0.54 19.44 4.80
N ARG A 28 0.43 19.43 5.73
CA ARG A 28 1.86 19.42 5.38
C ARG A 28 2.29 18.11 4.73
N ALA A 29 1.81 16.98 5.26
CA ALA A 29 2.09 15.65 4.72
C ALA A 29 1.57 15.49 3.29
N LEU A 30 0.33 15.92 2.99
CA LEU A 30 -0.26 15.85 1.66
C LEU A 30 0.52 16.70 0.64
N ARG A 31 0.94 17.92 1.05
CA ARG A 31 1.81 18.76 0.21
C ARG A 31 3.15 18.07 -0.07
N PHE A 32 3.75 17.44 0.94
CA PHE A 32 4.99 16.70 0.78
C PHE A 32 4.81 15.52 -0.18
N LEU A 33 3.76 14.72 -0.02
CA LEU A 33 3.50 13.55 -0.86
C LEU A 33 3.27 13.93 -2.32
N ARG A 34 2.46 14.96 -2.60
CA ARG A 34 2.25 15.46 -3.97
C ARG A 34 3.53 15.99 -4.60
N LYS A 35 4.42 16.63 -3.83
CA LYS A 35 5.71 17.12 -4.32
C LYS A 35 6.71 15.99 -4.63
N ASN A 36 6.61 14.85 -3.93
CA ASN A 36 7.55 13.73 -4.04
C ASN A 36 6.93 12.51 -4.74
N GLN A 37 5.87 12.71 -5.52
CA GLN A 37 5.37 11.68 -6.42
C GLN A 37 6.25 11.65 -7.67
N GLU A 38 6.57 10.45 -8.14
CA GLU A 38 7.28 10.27 -9.40
C GLU A 38 6.40 10.66 -10.59
N ALA A 39 7.03 10.95 -11.73
CA ALA A 39 6.30 11.34 -12.95
C ALA A 39 5.34 10.26 -13.47
N ASP A 40 5.61 9.00 -13.14
CA ASP A 40 4.76 7.86 -13.50
C ASP A 40 3.62 7.61 -12.49
N GLY A 41 3.55 8.41 -11.42
CA GLY A 41 2.53 8.33 -10.37
C GLY A 41 2.92 7.51 -9.15
N SER A 42 4.06 6.83 -9.15
CA SER A 42 4.50 6.02 -8.01
C SER A 42 5.15 6.85 -6.90
N TRP A 43 5.39 6.21 -5.75
CA TRP A 43 6.21 6.78 -4.66
C TRP A 43 7.33 5.85 -4.25
N TYR A 44 8.53 6.40 -4.09
CA TYR A 44 9.71 5.70 -3.61
C TYR A 44 9.50 5.05 -2.23
N GLY A 45 9.88 3.77 -2.10
CA GLY A 45 9.86 3.02 -0.84
C GLY A 45 11.24 2.99 -0.20
N ARG A 46 11.43 3.68 0.92
CA ARG A 46 12.72 3.72 1.62
C ARG A 46 12.98 2.44 2.41
N TRP A 47 11.93 1.82 2.95
CA TRP A 47 12.05 0.71 3.92
C TRP A 47 11.54 -0.64 3.44
N GLY A 48 10.78 -0.66 2.35
CA GLY A 48 10.39 -1.87 1.64
C GLY A 48 10.67 -1.70 0.15
N VAL A 49 10.99 -2.80 -0.53
CA VAL A 49 11.37 -2.84 -1.94
C VAL A 49 10.11 -2.74 -2.81
N ASN A 50 9.89 -1.70 -3.60
CA ASN A 50 10.40 -0.33 -3.54
C ASN A 50 9.23 0.61 -3.84
N TYR A 51 8.96 0.89 -5.11
CA TYR A 51 7.87 1.78 -5.51
C TYR A 51 6.49 1.15 -5.26
N ILE A 52 6.36 -0.18 -5.31
CA ILE A 52 5.12 -0.86 -4.92
C ILE A 52 4.84 -0.62 -3.43
N TYR A 53 5.86 -0.76 -2.58
CA TYR A 53 5.76 -0.57 -1.13
C TYR A 53 5.44 0.89 -0.77
N GLY A 54 6.16 1.85 -1.36
CA GLY A 54 5.94 3.27 -1.13
C GLY A 54 4.54 3.70 -1.59
N THR A 55 4.13 3.29 -2.78
CA THR A 55 2.80 3.60 -3.34
C THR A 55 1.68 3.01 -2.49
N TRP A 56 1.80 1.75 -2.04
CA TRP A 56 0.84 1.15 -1.11
C TRP A 56 0.73 1.95 0.19
N SER A 57 1.87 2.28 0.80
CA SER A 57 1.91 3.02 2.07
C SER A 57 1.22 4.38 1.95
N VAL A 58 1.45 5.09 0.84
CA VAL A 58 0.82 6.38 0.55
C VAL A 58 -0.68 6.23 0.33
N LEU A 59 -1.12 5.35 -0.58
CA LEU A 59 -2.55 5.17 -0.89
C LEU A 59 -3.37 4.73 0.34
N ALA A 60 -2.80 3.90 1.21
CA ALA A 60 -3.44 3.54 2.48
C ALA A 60 -3.60 4.75 3.41
N GLY A 61 -2.56 5.59 3.54
CA GLY A 61 -2.60 6.83 4.32
C GLY A 61 -3.61 7.84 3.79
N LEU A 62 -3.64 8.06 2.47
CA LEU A 62 -4.57 8.97 1.81
C LEU A 62 -6.03 8.58 2.08
N LYS A 63 -6.37 7.29 1.90
CA LYS A 63 -7.72 6.79 2.25
C LYS A 63 -8.06 7.06 3.71
N ALA A 64 -7.14 6.73 4.61
CA ALA A 64 -7.40 6.80 6.05
C ALA A 64 -7.61 8.24 6.54
N ILE A 65 -6.84 9.21 6.03
CA ILE A 65 -6.99 10.62 6.41
C ILE A 65 -8.20 11.30 5.73
N GLY A 66 -8.82 10.63 4.75
CA GLY A 66 -10.01 11.11 4.06
C GLY A 66 -9.70 12.00 2.84
N GLU A 67 -8.57 11.77 2.18
CA GLU A 67 -8.30 12.35 0.86
C GLU A 67 -9.28 11.78 -0.19
N ASP A 68 -9.56 12.57 -1.23
CA ASP A 68 -10.31 12.08 -2.38
C ASP A 68 -9.48 11.07 -3.20
N MET A 69 -9.90 9.80 -3.16
CA MET A 69 -9.24 8.73 -3.91
C MET A 69 -9.50 8.80 -5.42
N GLN A 70 -10.33 9.75 -5.89
CA GLN A 70 -10.52 10.09 -7.30
C GLN A 70 -9.65 11.27 -7.78
N ALA A 71 -8.87 11.89 -6.89
CA ALA A 71 -7.95 12.95 -7.29
C ALA A 71 -6.93 12.47 -8.34
N GLU A 72 -6.59 13.33 -9.30
CA GLU A 72 -5.75 12.99 -10.46
C GLU A 72 -4.45 12.27 -10.07
N TYR A 73 -3.73 12.80 -9.10
CA TYR A 73 -2.46 12.23 -8.63
C TYR A 73 -2.63 10.83 -8.00
N VAL A 74 -3.78 10.56 -7.36
CA VAL A 74 -4.13 9.21 -6.87
C VAL A 74 -4.43 8.28 -8.03
N ARG A 75 -5.18 8.75 -9.03
CA ARG A 75 -5.51 7.96 -10.22
C ARG A 75 -4.28 7.59 -11.05
N LEU A 76 -3.27 8.46 -11.12
CA LEU A 76 -1.97 8.15 -11.72
C LEU A 76 -1.29 6.98 -11.01
N ALA A 77 -1.24 6.99 -9.68
CA ALA A 77 -0.68 5.89 -8.89
C ALA A 77 -1.43 4.56 -9.06
N VAL A 78 -2.75 4.62 -9.17
CA VAL A 78 -3.60 3.44 -9.45
C VAL A 78 -3.29 2.89 -10.85
N ALA A 79 -3.24 3.76 -11.86
CA ALA A 79 -2.91 3.38 -13.24
C ALA A 79 -1.51 2.75 -13.32
N TRP A 80 -0.54 3.33 -12.60
CA TRP A 80 0.80 2.77 -12.48
C TRP A 80 0.79 1.35 -11.90
N LEU A 81 0.14 1.13 -10.75
CA LEU A 81 0.03 -0.20 -10.15
C LEU A 81 -0.59 -1.20 -11.13
N VAL A 82 -1.69 -0.83 -11.79
CA VAL A 82 -2.33 -1.70 -12.80
C VAL A 82 -1.36 -2.04 -13.94
N SER A 83 -0.58 -1.06 -14.42
CA SER A 83 0.40 -1.28 -15.50
C SER A 83 1.56 -2.20 -15.13
N LYS A 84 1.88 -2.32 -13.83
CA LYS A 84 2.96 -3.14 -13.29
C LYS A 84 2.52 -4.55 -12.88
N GLN A 85 1.27 -4.94 -13.16
CA GLN A 85 0.79 -6.28 -12.87
C GLN A 85 1.41 -7.31 -13.83
N ASN A 86 2.03 -8.36 -13.28
CA ASN A 86 2.63 -9.43 -14.07
C ASN A 86 1.57 -10.30 -14.78
N PRO A 87 1.96 -11.06 -15.83
CA PRO A 87 1.05 -11.96 -16.53
C PRO A 87 0.37 -13.01 -15.63
N ASP A 88 1.06 -13.48 -14.58
CA ASP A 88 0.52 -14.44 -13.61
C ASP A 88 -0.53 -13.84 -12.64
N GLY A 89 -0.73 -12.51 -12.70
CA GLY A 89 -1.67 -11.74 -11.90
C GLY A 89 -1.07 -11.16 -10.61
N GLY A 90 0.17 -11.49 -10.25
CA GLY A 90 0.85 -10.92 -9.10
C GLY A 90 1.56 -9.61 -9.42
N TRP A 91 2.28 -9.10 -8.42
CA TRP A 91 3.22 -8.00 -8.53
C TRP A 91 4.54 -8.36 -7.89
N GLY A 92 5.62 -7.82 -8.45
CA GLY A 92 6.98 -8.12 -8.06
C GLY A 92 7.89 -6.94 -8.33
N GLU A 93 8.85 -6.72 -7.45
CA GLU A 93 9.86 -5.68 -7.64
C GLU A 93 11.21 -6.13 -7.07
N SER A 94 12.24 -6.10 -7.92
CA SER A 94 13.60 -6.47 -7.54
C SER A 94 14.29 -5.37 -6.75
N CYS A 95 15.26 -5.74 -5.91
CA CYS A 95 16.18 -4.80 -5.24
C CYS A 95 16.98 -3.92 -6.22
N LEU A 96 17.08 -4.32 -7.49
CA LEU A 96 17.67 -3.52 -8.57
C LEU A 96 16.90 -2.22 -8.82
N SER A 97 15.61 -2.15 -8.46
CA SER A 97 14.76 -0.95 -8.53
C SER A 97 15.34 0.27 -7.80
N TYR A 98 16.30 0.07 -6.88
CA TYR A 98 17.01 1.18 -6.22
C TYR A 98 18.14 1.80 -7.04
N ALA A 99 18.59 1.14 -8.11
CA ALA A 99 19.72 1.55 -8.95
C ALA A 99 19.33 1.76 -10.41
N GLU A 100 18.31 1.04 -10.88
CA GLU A 100 17.94 0.94 -12.30
C GLU A 100 16.52 1.50 -12.49
N ALA A 101 16.38 2.51 -13.36
CA ALA A 101 15.12 3.20 -13.58
C ALA A 101 14.07 2.31 -14.28
N ASP A 102 14.52 1.40 -15.15
CA ASP A 102 13.69 0.42 -15.85
C ASP A 102 13.21 -0.72 -14.94
N ALA A 103 13.83 -0.91 -13.77
CA ALA A 103 13.41 -1.89 -12.77
C ALA A 103 12.27 -1.40 -11.85
N HIS A 104 11.75 -0.18 -12.06
CA HIS A 104 10.61 0.39 -11.31
C HIS A 104 9.37 -0.51 -11.36
N GLY A 105 8.99 -1.09 -10.22
CA GLY A 105 7.83 -1.99 -10.13
C GLY A 105 7.96 -3.24 -10.99
N VAL A 106 9.19 -3.65 -11.35
CA VAL A 106 9.45 -4.83 -12.20
C VAL A 106 10.23 -5.88 -11.42
N GLY A 107 9.75 -7.12 -11.48
CA GLY A 107 10.37 -8.28 -10.84
C GLY A 107 9.45 -9.49 -10.86
N GLU A 108 9.97 -10.65 -10.45
CA GLU A 108 9.14 -11.83 -10.21
C GLU A 108 8.11 -11.55 -9.13
N SER A 109 6.88 -12.02 -9.34
CA SER A 109 5.82 -11.80 -8.37
C SER A 109 6.15 -12.39 -7.01
N THR A 110 5.89 -11.62 -5.95
CA THR A 110 6.06 -12.08 -4.57
C THR A 110 4.75 -11.95 -3.81
N PRO A 111 4.46 -12.86 -2.85
CA PRO A 111 3.26 -12.76 -2.03
C PRO A 111 3.12 -11.42 -1.31
N SER A 112 4.19 -10.88 -0.73
CA SER A 112 4.14 -9.61 0.01
C SER A 112 3.90 -8.40 -0.90
N GLN A 113 4.63 -8.28 -2.02
CA GLN A 113 4.44 -7.16 -2.96
C GLN A 113 3.10 -7.23 -3.69
N THR A 114 2.63 -8.45 -4.03
CA THR A 114 1.27 -8.62 -4.55
C THR A 114 0.23 -8.16 -3.55
N ALA A 115 0.38 -8.51 -2.28
CA ALA A 115 -0.52 -8.06 -1.23
C ALA A 115 -0.51 -6.53 -1.05
N TRP A 116 0.66 -5.87 -1.11
CA TRP A 116 0.74 -4.40 -1.09
C TRP A 116 -0.04 -3.77 -2.24
N ALA A 117 0.19 -4.22 -3.47
CA ALA A 117 -0.53 -3.73 -4.63
C ALA A 117 -2.05 -3.95 -4.50
N VAL A 118 -2.48 -5.13 -4.07
CA VAL A 118 -3.91 -5.42 -3.84
C VAL A 118 -4.49 -4.49 -2.77
N ILE A 119 -3.84 -4.35 -1.60
CA ILE A 119 -4.34 -3.45 -0.54
C ILE A 119 -4.41 -2.00 -1.04
N ALA A 120 -3.42 -1.55 -1.80
CA ALA A 120 -3.37 -0.21 -2.37
C ALA A 120 -4.55 0.06 -3.31
N LEU A 121 -4.83 -0.87 -4.22
CA LEU A 121 -5.97 -0.81 -5.14
C LEU A 121 -7.31 -0.85 -4.39
N LEU A 122 -7.43 -1.70 -3.36
CA LEU A 122 -8.62 -1.73 -2.50
C LEU A 122 -8.81 -0.43 -1.71
N CYS A 123 -7.72 0.22 -1.30
CA CYS A 123 -7.77 1.55 -0.70
C CYS A 123 -8.27 2.59 -1.70
N ALA A 124 -7.86 2.51 -2.96
CA ALA A 124 -8.30 3.40 -4.03
C ALA A 124 -9.73 3.12 -4.55
N GLY A 125 -10.42 2.10 -4.03
CA GLY A 125 -11.79 1.77 -4.42
C GLY A 125 -11.92 0.79 -5.59
N GLU A 126 -10.83 0.18 -6.05
CA GLU A 126 -10.78 -0.71 -7.22
C GLU A 126 -11.24 -2.16 -6.91
N VAL A 127 -12.22 -2.31 -6.01
CA VAL A 127 -12.62 -3.61 -5.44
C VAL A 127 -13.04 -4.62 -6.50
N ASP A 128 -13.75 -4.16 -7.53
CA ASP A 128 -14.29 -5.00 -8.61
C ASP A 128 -13.40 -5.01 -9.86
N SER A 129 -12.21 -4.42 -9.78
CA SER A 129 -11.28 -4.40 -10.91
C SER A 129 -10.73 -5.79 -11.22
N LEU A 130 -10.49 -6.04 -12.51
CA LEU A 130 -9.86 -7.27 -12.99
C LEU A 130 -8.45 -7.46 -12.40
N SER A 131 -7.74 -6.37 -12.15
CA SER A 131 -6.41 -6.39 -11.52
C SER A 131 -6.47 -6.90 -10.08
N VAL A 132 -7.40 -6.40 -9.25
CA VAL A 132 -7.59 -6.90 -7.88
C VAL A 132 -7.97 -8.38 -7.91
N LEU A 133 -8.89 -8.79 -8.78
CA LEU A 133 -9.30 -10.19 -8.91
C LEU A 133 -8.10 -11.09 -9.24
N ARG A 134 -7.30 -10.73 -10.25
CA ARG A 134 -6.09 -11.47 -10.64
C ARG A 134 -5.06 -11.55 -9.50
N GLY A 135 -4.87 -10.47 -8.74
CA GLY A 135 -3.99 -10.43 -7.57
C GLY A 135 -4.46 -11.34 -6.43
N VAL A 136 -5.76 -11.31 -6.12
CA VAL A 136 -6.37 -12.22 -5.13
C VAL A 136 -6.20 -13.67 -5.56
N HIS A 137 -6.46 -13.99 -6.83
CA HIS A 137 -6.26 -15.34 -7.37
C HIS A 137 -4.78 -15.77 -7.31
N TYR A 138 -3.83 -14.88 -7.61
CA TYR A 138 -2.42 -15.16 -7.43
C TYR A 138 -2.12 -15.55 -5.98
N LEU A 139 -2.55 -14.76 -5.00
CA LEU A 139 -2.32 -15.05 -3.58
C LEU A 139 -2.93 -16.40 -3.19
N LEU A 140 -4.17 -16.70 -3.59
CA LEU A 140 -4.81 -17.98 -3.28
C LEU A 140 -4.04 -19.18 -3.87
N ARG A 141 -3.50 -19.06 -5.10
CA ARG A 141 -2.70 -20.14 -5.72
C ARG A 141 -1.32 -20.31 -5.09
N GLN A 142 -0.73 -19.24 -4.57
CA GLN A 142 0.60 -19.28 -3.93
C GLN A 142 0.56 -19.77 -2.48
N GLN A 143 -0.63 -19.89 -1.87
CA GLN A 143 -0.78 -20.43 -0.52
C GLN A 143 -0.59 -21.95 -0.55
N HIS A 144 0.37 -22.47 0.23
CA HIS A 144 0.55 -23.92 0.32
C HIS A 144 -0.45 -24.57 1.31
N ALA A 145 -0.48 -25.90 1.37
CA ALA A 145 -1.42 -26.66 2.20
C ALA A 145 -1.43 -26.32 3.70
N GLN A 146 -0.31 -25.85 4.28
CA GLN A 146 -0.26 -25.42 5.70
C GLN A 146 -0.64 -23.94 5.89
N GLY A 147 -1.17 -23.27 4.87
CA GLY A 147 -1.70 -21.90 4.94
C GLY A 147 -0.68 -20.76 4.82
N ALA A 148 0.61 -21.05 4.65
CA ALA A 148 1.67 -20.06 4.46
C ALA A 148 1.96 -19.77 2.99
N TRP A 149 2.57 -18.61 2.72
CA TRP A 149 3.12 -18.24 1.42
C TRP A 149 4.65 -18.28 1.45
N PRO A 150 5.29 -19.19 0.70
CA PRO A 150 6.73 -19.17 0.56
C PRO A 150 7.21 -17.93 -0.20
N GLU A 151 8.21 -17.25 0.34
CA GLU A 151 8.83 -16.09 -0.32
C GLU A 151 10.33 -16.07 -0.02
N ARG A 152 11.16 -16.23 -1.06
CA ARG A 152 12.63 -16.23 -0.93
C ARG A 152 13.25 -14.86 -1.21
N ALA A 153 12.57 -14.01 -1.97
CA ALA A 153 13.02 -12.68 -2.32
C ALA A 153 13.15 -11.78 -1.09
N HIS A 154 14.05 -10.80 -1.17
CA HIS A 154 14.16 -9.73 -0.18
C HIS A 154 13.19 -8.63 -0.57
N THR A 155 12.22 -8.35 0.28
CA THR A 155 11.22 -7.30 0.06
C THR A 155 11.32 -6.17 1.09
N GLY A 156 12.25 -6.28 2.05
CA GLY A 156 12.63 -5.22 2.99
C GLY A 156 13.93 -4.52 2.59
N THR A 157 14.08 -3.27 3.01
CA THR A 157 15.29 -2.47 2.74
C THR A 157 15.79 -1.82 4.02
N GLY A 158 17.06 -2.06 4.38
CA GLY A 158 17.72 -1.30 5.44
C GLY A 158 18.45 -0.07 4.88
N PHE A 159 19.36 -0.30 3.93
CA PHE A 159 20.08 0.76 3.22
C PHE A 159 19.99 0.51 1.69
N PRO A 160 19.29 1.37 0.94
CA PRO A 160 19.17 1.24 -0.50
C PRO A 160 20.52 1.01 -1.16
N ARG A 161 20.59 0.05 -2.10
CA ARG A 161 21.78 -0.33 -2.87
C ARG A 161 22.91 -1.03 -2.10
N VAL A 162 22.79 -1.18 -0.78
CA VAL A 162 23.89 -1.70 0.07
C VAL A 162 23.43 -2.81 1.01
N PHE A 163 22.20 -2.76 1.52
CA PHE A 163 21.71 -3.70 2.54
C PHE A 163 20.21 -3.94 2.46
N TYR A 164 19.84 -5.18 2.15
CA TYR A 164 18.47 -5.65 1.97
C TYR A 164 18.07 -6.66 3.04
N LEU A 165 16.77 -6.70 3.34
CA LEU A 165 16.22 -7.47 4.46
C LEU A 165 15.15 -8.44 3.97
N ARG A 166 15.12 -9.61 4.61
CA ARG A 166 14.00 -10.54 4.49
C ARG A 166 13.20 -10.51 5.78
N TYR A 167 12.03 -9.90 5.73
CA TYR A 167 11.09 -9.96 6.85
C TYR A 167 10.23 -11.21 6.71
N HIS A 168 10.56 -12.27 7.46
CA HIS A 168 9.87 -13.56 7.37
C HIS A 168 8.35 -13.49 7.58
N GLY A 169 7.87 -12.51 8.36
CA GLY A 169 6.44 -12.30 8.58
C GLY A 169 5.70 -11.70 7.38
N TYR A 170 6.36 -10.96 6.49
CA TYR A 170 5.69 -10.18 5.42
C TYR A 170 4.86 -11.08 4.51
N SER A 171 5.44 -12.20 4.07
CA SER A 171 4.74 -13.19 3.25
C SER A 171 3.58 -13.87 3.96
N GLN A 172 3.47 -13.78 5.29
CA GLN A 172 2.37 -14.40 6.03
C GLN A 172 1.23 -13.41 6.26
N TYR A 173 1.51 -12.26 6.87
CA TYR A 173 0.45 -11.36 7.30
C TYR A 173 -0.08 -10.48 6.16
N PHE A 174 0.75 -10.07 5.19
CA PHE A 174 0.26 -9.19 4.11
C PHE A 174 -0.73 -9.91 3.20
N PRO A 175 -0.48 -11.14 2.71
CA PRO A 175 -1.48 -11.89 1.95
C PRO A 175 -2.77 -12.10 2.73
N LEU A 176 -2.68 -12.49 4.00
CA LEU A 176 -3.85 -12.66 4.86
C LEU A 176 -4.64 -11.34 5.01
N TRP A 177 -3.93 -10.22 5.21
CA TRP A 177 -4.53 -8.89 5.29
C TRP A 177 -5.25 -8.53 3.99
N ALA A 178 -4.58 -8.66 2.84
CA ALA A 178 -5.14 -8.37 1.53
C ALA A 178 -6.42 -9.18 1.26
N LEU A 179 -6.38 -10.50 1.50
CA LEU A 179 -7.51 -11.40 1.31
C LEU A 179 -8.68 -11.09 2.27
N SER A 180 -8.37 -10.80 3.53
CA SER A 180 -9.38 -10.44 4.54
C SER A 180 -10.06 -9.10 4.22
N MET A 181 -9.27 -8.12 3.75
CA MET A 181 -9.75 -6.83 3.30
C MET A 181 -10.64 -6.96 2.07
N TYR A 182 -10.20 -7.71 1.05
CA TYR A 182 -10.99 -8.00 -0.15
C TYR A 182 -12.33 -8.66 0.20
N ARG A 183 -12.31 -9.74 0.99
CA ARG A 183 -13.52 -10.44 1.45
C ARG A 183 -14.48 -9.48 2.17
N SER A 184 -13.96 -8.64 3.06
CA SER A 184 -14.78 -7.70 3.82
C SER A 184 -15.45 -6.66 2.91
N LEU A 185 -14.71 -6.11 1.97
CA LEU A 185 -15.23 -5.14 1.01
C LEU A 185 -16.27 -5.77 0.08
N LYS A 186 -16.03 -6.98 -0.44
CA LYS A 186 -17.00 -7.70 -1.28
C LYS A 186 -18.29 -8.08 -0.54
N ALA A 187 -18.18 -8.48 0.73
CA ALA A 187 -19.34 -8.94 1.49
C ALA A 187 -20.13 -7.81 2.16
N ARG A 188 -19.47 -6.71 2.54
CA ARG A 188 -20.06 -5.66 3.41
C ARG A 188 -19.90 -4.24 2.88
N GLY A 189 -19.17 -4.03 1.79
CA GLY A 189 -18.84 -2.70 1.26
C GLY A 189 -17.83 -1.89 2.11
N ARG A 190 -17.41 -2.40 3.27
CA ARG A 190 -16.49 -1.72 4.20
C ARG A 190 -15.62 -2.70 4.99
N THR A 191 -14.50 -2.21 5.49
CA THR A 191 -13.59 -2.95 6.38
C THR A 191 -13.86 -2.62 7.85
N ARG A 192 -13.36 -3.47 8.77
CA ARG A 192 -13.38 -3.16 10.21
C ARG A 192 -12.59 -1.88 10.53
N ALA A 193 -11.52 -1.60 9.79
CA ALA A 193 -10.75 -0.38 9.97
C ALA A 193 -11.54 0.88 9.58
N ASP A 194 -12.39 0.79 8.54
CA ASP A 194 -13.29 1.89 8.15
C ASP A 194 -14.30 2.19 9.26
N GLU A 195 -14.92 1.15 9.84
CA GLU A 195 -15.86 1.28 10.97
C GLU A 195 -15.21 1.96 12.18
N LEU A 196 -14.00 1.54 12.55
CA LEU A 196 -13.27 2.11 13.69
C LEU A 196 -12.89 3.57 13.45
N ARG A 197 -12.47 3.92 12.22
CA ARG A 197 -12.17 5.31 11.84
C ARG A 197 -13.40 6.19 11.93
N GLU A 198 -14.52 5.74 11.39
CA GLU A 198 -15.79 6.46 11.47
C GLU A 198 -16.21 6.70 12.92
N GLN A 199 -16.13 5.65 13.74
CA GLN A 199 -16.39 5.76 15.18
C GLN A 199 -15.46 6.78 15.86
N ASN A 200 -14.16 6.73 15.60
CA ASN A 200 -13.19 7.64 16.21
C ASN A 200 -13.39 9.10 15.79
N ARG A 201 -13.76 9.35 14.52
CA ARG A 201 -14.11 10.70 14.03
C ARG A 201 -15.34 11.26 14.75
N GLN A 202 -16.35 10.43 15.00
CA GLN A 202 -17.59 10.85 15.68
C GLN A 202 -17.40 11.12 17.17
N HIS A 203 -16.57 10.32 17.85
CA HIS A 203 -16.46 10.37 19.32
C HIS A 203 -15.32 11.24 19.84
N GLY A 204 -14.55 11.89 18.96
CA GLY A 204 -13.52 12.88 19.33
C GLY A 204 -12.40 12.38 20.26
N ARG A 205 -12.33 11.07 20.53
CA ARG A 205 -11.55 10.48 21.65
C ARG A 205 -10.06 10.77 21.63
N PHE A 206 -9.53 11.21 20.49
CA PHE A 206 -8.10 11.53 20.33
C PHE A 206 -7.86 12.92 19.73
N ARG A 207 -8.88 13.77 19.62
CA ARG A 207 -8.69 15.19 19.30
C ARG A 207 -8.19 15.87 20.58
N PHE A 208 -6.88 15.82 20.82
CA PHE A 208 -6.28 16.72 21.79
C PHE A 208 -6.65 18.15 21.36
N GLU A 209 -7.31 18.90 22.24
CA GLU A 209 -7.54 20.32 22.02
C GLU A 209 -6.16 20.96 21.76
N ALA A 210 -6.02 21.53 20.57
CA ALA A 210 -4.78 22.12 20.09
C ALA A 210 -4.58 23.53 20.67
#